data_AF-A0AAE6KV96-F1
#
_entry.id   AF-A0AAE6KV96-F1
#
_cell.length_a   1.000
_cell.length_b   1.000
_cell.length_c   1.000
_cell.angle_alpha   90.00
_cell.angle_beta   90.00
_cell.angle_gamma   90.00
#
_symmetry.space_group_name_H-M   'P 1'
#
loop_
_entity.id
_entity.type
_entity.pdbx_description
1 polymer ?
#
loop_
_entity_poly.entity_id
_entity_poly.type
_entity_poly.pdbx_seq_one_letter_code
_entity_poly.pdbx_strand_id
1 'polypeptide(L)'
;MPLRPAPLLLLCALLAPAAASAQQVTVPVEVGIDLELQLSKSFLLGVGWESAFYVPQELGGLGLPERLRDGFFHVGQAYLQLHFRVPYAVRV
;
A
#
# COMPACT_ATOMS: atom_id res chain seq x y z
N MET A 1 30.03 -21.82 30.62
CA MET A 1 30.13 -22.25 29.21
C MET A 1 30.10 -21.00 28.34
N PRO A 2 31.19 -20.65 27.65
CA PRO A 2 31.21 -19.47 26.78
C PRO A 2 30.36 -19.76 25.53
N LEU A 3 29.41 -18.87 25.23
CA LEU A 3 28.70 -18.86 23.95
C LEU A 3 29.75 -18.73 22.84
N ARG A 4 29.85 -19.73 21.97
CA ARG A 4 30.71 -19.65 20.78
C ARG A 4 30.26 -18.44 19.95
N PRO A 5 31.16 -17.65 19.36
CA PRO A 5 30.79 -16.44 18.60
C PRO A 5 30.03 -16.74 17.30
N ALA A 6 30.13 -17.97 16.79
CA ALA A 6 29.52 -18.40 15.53
C ALA A 6 27.98 -18.22 15.46
N PRO A 7 27.16 -18.68 16.43
CA PRO A 7 25.72 -18.46 16.41
C PRO A 7 25.32 -16.98 16.49
N LEU A 8 26.08 -16.15 17.21
CA LEU A 8 25.79 -14.71 17.31
C LEU A 8 26.06 -14.00 15.98
N LEU A 9 27.19 -14.31 15.34
CA LEU A 9 27.55 -13.78 14.02
C LEU A 9 26.56 -14.23 12.94
N LEU A 10 26.11 -15.49 12.99
CA LEU A 10 25.10 -16.01 12.07
C LEU A 10 23.75 -15.29 12.28
N LEU A 11 23.35 -15.08 13.53
CA LEU A 11 22.14 -14.33 13.86
C LEU A 11 22.23 -12.87 13.38
N CYS A 12 23.36 -12.20 13.59
CA CYS A 12 23.58 -10.85 13.07
C CYS A 12 23.55 -10.81 11.54
N ALA A 13 24.14 -11.80 10.86
CA ALA A 13 24.11 -11.89 9.40
C ALA A 13 22.69 -12.13 8.86
N LEU A 14 21.86 -12.89 9.59
CA LEU A 14 20.46 -13.14 9.24
C LEU A 14 19.55 -11.93 9.51
N LEU A 15 19.86 -11.12 10.53
CA LEU A 15 19.04 -9.98 10.94
C LEU A 15 19.44 -8.65 10.25
N ALA A 16 20.69 -8.50 9.79
CA ALA A 16 21.17 -7.29 9.15
C ALA A 16 20.33 -6.83 7.92
N PRO A 17 19.89 -7.73 7.03
CA PRO A 17 19.04 -7.33 5.89
C PRO A 17 17.67 -6.81 6.32
N ALA A 18 17.07 -7.41 7.36
CA ALA A 18 15.78 -7.00 7.90
C ALA A 18 15.88 -5.63 8.60
N ALA A 19 16.98 -5.37 9.31
CA ALA A 19 17.25 -4.07 9.91
C ALA A 19 17.47 -2.96 8.87
N ALA A 20 18.14 -3.27 7.75
CA ALA A 20 18.32 -2.32 6.64
C ALA A 20 17.00 -1.99 5.92
N SER A 21 16.11 -2.98 5.77
CA SER A 21 14.77 -2.78 5.19
C SER A 21 13.86 -1.90 6.06
N ALA A 22 14.03 -1.94 7.39
CA ALA A 22 13.22 -1.16 8.33
C ALA A 22 13.46 0.37 8.26
N GLN A 23 14.47 0.83 7.52
CA GLN A 23 14.77 2.25 7.36
C GLN A 23 14.02 2.90 6.20
N GLN A 24 13.15 2.19 5.48
CA GLN A 24 12.43 2.76 4.34
C GLN A 24 10.92 2.81 4.55
N VAL A 25 10.33 3.99 4.28
CA VAL A 25 8.88 4.21 4.19
C VAL A 25 8.55 4.59 2.76
N THR A 26 7.45 4.04 2.26
CA THR A 26 6.99 4.30 0.90
C THR A 26 5.66 5.03 0.96
N VAL A 27 5.59 6.19 0.32
CA VAL A 27 4.34 6.93 0.13
C VAL A 27 3.93 6.77 -1.34
N PRO A 28 2.80 6.10 -1.63
CA PRO A 28 2.34 5.97 -3.00
C PRO A 28 1.72 7.26 -3.53
N VAL A 29 1.89 7.51 -4.82
CA VAL A 29 1.02 8.38 -5.61
C VAL A 29 0.07 7.49 -6.38
N GLU A 30 -1.22 7.67 -6.15
CA GLU A 30 -2.30 6.85 -6.70
C GLU A 30 -3.02 7.58 -7.83
N VAL A 31 -3.41 6.84 -8.86
CA VAL A 31 -4.23 7.33 -9.97
C VAL A 31 -5.20 6.24 -10.40
N GLY A 32 -6.48 6.60 -10.36
CA GLY A 32 -7.57 5.72 -10.71
C GLY A 32 -8.56 6.34 -11.67
N ILE A 33 -9.36 5.47 -12.28
CA ILE A 33 -10.58 5.86 -12.98
C ILE A 33 -11.73 4.97 -12.52
N ASP A 34 -12.87 5.61 -12.24
CA ASP A 34 -14.09 4.95 -11.82
C ASP A 34 -15.25 5.27 -12.76
N LEU A 35 -16.05 4.25 -13.04
CA LEU A 35 -17.35 4.38 -13.68
C LEU A 35 -18.42 3.76 -12.78
N GLU A 36 -19.33 4.59 -12.30
CA GLU A 36 -20.51 4.15 -11.55
C GLU A 36 -21.78 4.26 -12.39
N LEU A 37 -22.57 3.19 -12.40
CA LEU A 37 -23.87 3.15 -13.03
C LEU A 37 -24.95 2.85 -12.00
N GLN A 38 -25.87 3.79 -11.81
CA GLN A 38 -27.02 3.59 -10.95
C GLN A 38 -28.08 2.76 -11.70
N LEU A 39 -28.21 1.48 -11.32
CA LEU A 39 -29.18 0.57 -11.93
C LEU A 39 -30.58 0.71 -11.31
N SER A 40 -30.67 1.11 -10.04
CA SER A 40 -31.94 1.39 -9.37
C SER A 40 -31.78 2.37 -8.20
N LYS A 41 -32.89 2.68 -7.49
CA LYS A 41 -32.84 3.51 -6.27
C LYS A 41 -31.97 2.90 -5.16
N SER A 42 -31.82 1.57 -5.15
CA SER A 42 -31.14 0.84 -4.08
C SER A 42 -29.86 0.13 -4.53
N PHE A 43 -29.51 0.18 -5.82
CA PHE A 43 -28.40 -0.61 -6.37
C PHE A 43 -27.56 0.20 -7.36
N LEU A 44 -26.24 0.18 -7.16
CA LEU A 44 -25.24 0.76 -8.07
C LEU A 44 -24.19 -0.29 -8.41
N LEU A 45 -23.71 -0.24 -9.65
CA LEU A 45 -22.60 -1.04 -10.15
C LEU A 45 -21.43 -0.10 -10.44
N GLY A 46 -20.29 -0.36 -9.80
CA GLY A 46 -19.04 0.35 -10.05
C GLY A 46 -18.05 -0.55 -10.76
N VAL A 47 -17.37 -0.03 -11.77
CA VAL A 47 -16.15 -0.63 -12.34
C VAL A 47 -15.05 0.42 -12.24
N GLY A 48 -13.88 0.02 -11.80
CA GLY A 48 -12.75 0.92 -11.76
C GLY A 48 -11.42 0.23 -11.99
N TRP A 49 -10.40 1.05 -12.12
CA TRP A 49 -9.03 0.66 -12.31
C TRP A 49 -8.15 1.59 -11.50
N GLU A 50 -7.33 1.02 -10.61
CA GLU A 50 -6.37 1.78 -9.80
C GLU A 50 -4.94 1.45 -10.22
N SER A 51 -4.05 2.44 -10.14
CA SER A 51 -2.61 2.25 -10.33
C SER A 51 -1.86 3.12 -9.35
N ALA A 52 -0.70 2.64 -8.89
CA ALA A 52 0.08 3.34 -7.89
C ALA A 52 1.55 3.40 -8.29
N PHE A 53 2.18 4.55 -8.04
CA PHE A 53 3.62 4.72 -8.14
C PHE A 53 4.20 4.88 -6.75
N TYR A 54 5.11 3.98 -6.39
CA TYR A 54 5.72 3.90 -5.08
C TYR A 54 7.15 4.39 -5.14
N VAL A 55 7.52 5.35 -4.29
CA VAL A 55 8.90 5.80 -4.16
C VAL A 55 9.41 5.53 -2.75
N PRO A 56 10.43 4.66 -2.59
CA PRO A 56 11.06 4.44 -1.29
C PRO A 56 11.70 5.72 -0.74
N GLN A 57 11.52 5.98 0.55
CA GLN A 57 12.09 7.11 1.26
C GLN A 57 12.75 6.65 2.56
N GLU A 58 13.89 7.25 2.91
CA GLU A 58 14.58 6.97 4.18
C GLU A 58 13.80 7.54 5.38
N LEU A 59 13.67 6.73 6.42
CA LEU A 59 12.98 7.04 7.66
C LEU A 59 13.76 8.13 8.42
N GLY A 60 13.14 9.30 8.60
CA GLY A 60 13.78 10.48 9.22
C GLY A 60 14.33 11.51 8.22
N GLY A 61 14.18 11.26 6.90
CA GLY A 61 14.39 12.28 5.87
C GLY A 61 13.27 13.32 5.83
N LEU A 62 13.43 14.35 4.99
CA LEU A 62 12.46 15.46 4.84
C LEU A 62 11.12 15.07 4.16
N GLY A 63 10.86 13.77 3.97
CA GLY A 63 9.67 13.26 3.27
C GLY A 63 9.66 13.52 1.76
N LEU A 64 10.80 13.95 1.19
CA LEU A 64 10.98 14.17 -0.23
C LEU A 64 11.82 13.05 -0.84
N PRO A 65 11.37 12.43 -1.95
CA PRO A 65 12.11 11.37 -2.60
C PRO A 65 13.41 11.92 -3.21
N GLU A 66 14.55 11.37 -2.79
CA GLU A 66 15.86 11.76 -3.36
C GLU A 66 16.02 11.27 -4.81
N ARG A 67 15.37 10.15 -5.17
CA ARG A 67 15.49 9.50 -6.48
C ARG A 67 14.17 8.87 -6.93
N LEU A 68 13.42 9.58 -7.77
CA LEU A 68 12.22 9.03 -8.41
C LEU A 68 12.51 7.78 -9.26
N ARG A 69 13.73 7.65 -9.79
CA ARG A 69 14.14 6.50 -10.62
C ARG A 69 14.09 5.16 -9.87
N ASP A 70 14.22 5.19 -8.55
CA ASP A 70 14.22 3.97 -7.73
C ASP A 70 12.79 3.55 -7.35
N GLY A 71 11.79 4.31 -7.81
CA GLY A 71 10.38 3.97 -7.63
C GLY A 71 9.93 2.79 -8.50
N PHE A 72 8.84 2.17 -8.08
CA PHE A 72 8.22 1.05 -8.77
C PHE A 72 6.75 1.34 -9.08
N PHE A 73 6.30 0.87 -10.24
CA PHE A 73 4.91 1.00 -10.67
C PHE A 73 4.14 -0.26 -10.32
N HIS A 74 3.03 -0.09 -9.60
CA HIS A 74 1.94 -1.04 -9.59
C HIS A 74 0.98 -0.65 -10.71
N VAL A 75 1.13 -1.33 -11.85
CA VAL A 75 0.26 -1.13 -13.01
C VAL A 75 -0.96 -2.01 -12.83
N GLY A 76 -2.04 -1.39 -12.36
CA GLY A 76 -3.38 -1.88 -12.64
C GLY A 76 -3.95 -2.92 -11.71
N GLN A 77 -4.91 -2.47 -10.91
CA GLN A 77 -5.90 -3.33 -10.27
C GLN A 77 -7.29 -2.95 -10.78
N ALA A 78 -7.83 -3.77 -11.68
CA ALA A 78 -9.24 -3.68 -12.05
C ALA A 78 -10.11 -4.17 -10.88
N TYR A 79 -11.23 -3.50 -10.64
CA TYR A 79 -12.20 -3.94 -9.64
C TYR A 79 -13.65 -3.74 -10.08
N LEU A 80 -14.52 -4.52 -9.44
CA LEU A 80 -15.97 -4.43 -9.55
C LEU A 80 -16.52 -4.14 -8.15
N GLN A 81 -17.38 -3.13 -8.04
CA GLN A 81 -18.05 -2.78 -6.80
C GLN A 81 -19.57 -2.95 -6.94
N LEU A 82 -20.17 -3.58 -5.94
CA LEU A 82 -21.62 -3.76 -5.83
C LEU A 82 -22.11 -2.98 -4.62
N HIS A 83 -22.86 -1.90 -4.85
CA HIS A 83 -23.36 -1.06 -3.76
C HIS A 83 -24.84 -1.36 -3.52
N PHE A 84 -25.16 -1.67 -2.26
CA PHE A 84 -26.53 -1.87 -1.79
C PHE A 84 -26.88 -0.73 -0.83
N ARG A 85 -27.91 0.04 -1.15
CA ARG A 85 -28.46 1.04 -0.24
C ARG A 85 -29.60 0.42 0.55
N VAL A 86 -29.44 0.34 1.87
CA VAL A 86 -30.48 -0.13 2.78
C VAL A 86 -31.17 1.09 3.39
N PRO A 87 -32.42 1.40 2.99
CA PRO A 87 -33.15 2.52 3.58
C PRO A 87 -33.50 2.19 5.04
N TYR A 88 -33.34 3.17 5.93
CA TYR A 88 -33.83 3.10 7.30
C TYR A 88 -34.64 4.36 7.65
N ALA A 89 -35.71 4.16 8.41
CA ALA A 89 -36.56 5.24 8.88
C ALA A 89 -36.06 5.71 10.26
N VAL A 90 -35.87 7.01 10.42
CA VAL A 90 -35.58 7.63 11.73
C VAL A 90 -36.88 8.21 12.26
N ARG A 91 -37.24 7.91 13.51
CA ARG A 91 -38.26 8.68 14.24
C ARG A 91 -37.56 9.86 14.89
N VAL A 92 -37.93 11.06 14.48
CA VAL A 92 -37.54 12.33 15.11
C VAL A 92 -38.68 12.78 16.01
#